data_AF-A0A961DHT5-F1
#
_entry.id   AF-A0A961DHT5-F1
#
_cell.length_a   1.000
_cell.length_b   1.000
_cell.length_c   1.000
_cell.angle_alpha   90.00
_cell.angle_beta   90.00
_cell.angle_gamma   90.00
#
_symmetry.space_group_name_H-M   'P 1'
#
loop_
_entity.id
_entity.type
_entity.pdbx_description
1 polymer ?
#
loop_
_entity_poly.entity_id
_entity_poly.type
_entity_poly.pdbx_seq_one_letter_code
_entity_poly.pdbx_strand_id
1 'polypeptide(L)' 'MLHEFWANAIYSVVPTILVGLIFWMVMRAIIHADRTERKVYAKIEAEERAKLGLPPAAKD' A
#
# COMPACT_ATOMS: atom_id res chain seq x y z
N MET A 1 36.96 10.80 18.05
CA MET A 1 36.42 12.17 18.05
C MET A 1 35.40 12.37 16.93
N LEU A 2 35.78 12.39 15.65
CA LEU A 2 34.83 12.60 14.53
C LEU A 2 33.86 11.44 14.29
N HIS A 3 34.32 10.19 14.43
CA HIS A 3 33.48 8.99 14.23
C HIS A 3 32.30 8.94 15.22
N GLU A 4 32.56 9.19 16.50
CA GLU A 4 31.53 9.24 17.55
C GLU A 4 30.51 10.35 17.32
N PHE A 5 30.96 11.51 16.82
CA PHE A 5 30.07 12.64 16.52
C PHE A 5 29.08 12.30 15.39
N TRP A 6 29.60 11.76 14.28
CA TRP A 6 28.77 11.36 13.15
C TRP A 6 27.87 10.16 13.47
N ALA A 7 28.35 9.18 14.23
CA ALA A 7 27.55 8.05 14.68
C ALA A 7 26.36 8.53 15.54
N ASN A 8 26.62 9.35 16.57
CA ASN A 8 25.58 9.88 17.45
C ASN A 8 24.56 10.75 16.70
N ALA A 9 25.03 11.58 15.75
CA ALA A 9 24.16 12.38 14.91
C ALA A 9 23.19 11.50 14.10
N ILE A 10 23.67 10.45 13.45
CA ILE A 10 22.83 9.52 12.68
C ILE A 10 21.85 8.80 13.61
N TYR A 11 22.31 8.23 14.72
CA TYR A 11 21.46 7.51 15.66
C TYR A 11 20.36 8.37 16.27
N SER A 12 20.59 9.68 16.45
CA SER A 12 19.57 10.59 16.98
C SER A 12 18.42 10.87 16.00
N VAL A 13 18.68 10.83 14.69
CA VAL A 13 17.69 11.13 13.64
C VAL A 13 16.99 9.86 13.14
N VAL A 14 17.60 8.69 13.31
CA VAL A 14 17.00 7.41 12.92
C VAL A 14 15.58 7.19 13.50
N PRO A 15 15.29 7.46 14.79
CA PRO A 15 13.96 7.25 15.35
C PRO A 15 12.87 8.08 14.68
N THR A 16 13.16 9.34 14.31
CA THR A 16 12.16 10.22 13.68
C THR A 16 11.89 9.81 12.24
N ILE A 17 12.94 9.46 11.49
CA ILE A 17 12.79 8.92 10.13
C ILE A 17 12.01 7.61 10.16
N LEU A 18 12.30 6.72 11.12
CA LEU A 18 11.62 5.43 11.25
C LEU A 18 10.12 5.61 11.47
N VAL A 19 9.72 6.51 12.38
CA VAL A 19 8.30 6.84 12.59
C VAL A 19 7.67 7.41 11.31
N GLY A 20 8.37 8.31 10.62
CA GLY A 20 7.90 8.88 9.35
C GLY A 20 7.71 7.81 8.25
N LEU A 21 8.63 6.85 8.15
CA LEU A 21 8.55 5.73 7.21
C LEU A 21 7.38 4.80 7.52
N ILE A 22 7.19 4.46 8.80
CA ILE A 22 6.05 3.64 9.24
C ILE A 22 4.74 4.36 8.91
N PHE A 23 4.63 5.64 9.27
CA PHE A 23 3.46 6.46 8.97
C PHE A 23 3.17 6.50 7.46
N TRP A 24 4.20 6.75 6.64
CA TRP A 24 4.09 6.75 5.19
C TRP A 24 3.66 5.39 4.64
N MET A 25 4.20 4.28 5.15
CA MET A 25 3.77 2.93 4.77
C MET A 25 2.30 2.69 5.09
N VAL A 26 1.82 3.11 6.26
CA VAL A 26 0.41 2.97 6.66
C VAL A 26 -0.49 3.81 5.75
N MET A 27 -0.16 5.08 5.51
CA MET A 27 -0.92 5.94 4.60
C MET A 27 -0.93 5.38 3.17
N ARG A 28 0.22 4.90 2.69
CA ARG A 28 0.33 4.25 1.38
C ARG A 28 -0.55 3.01 1.30
N ALA A 29 -0.53 2.17 2.34
CA ALA A 29 -1.34 0.94 2.39
C ALA A 29 -2.84 1.26 2.33
N ILE A 30 -3.32 2.24 3.12
CA ILE A 30 -4.72 2.68 3.12
C ILE A 30 -5.14 3.16 1.73
N ILE A 31 -4.34 4.02 1.10
CA ILE A 31 -4.64 4.57 -0.23
C ILE A 31 -4.64 3.46 -1.32
N HIS A 32 -3.77 2.45 -1.19
CA HIS A 32 -3.69 1.36 -2.18
C HIS A 32 -4.69 0.23 -1.92
N ALA A 33 -5.15 0.04 -0.68
CA ALA A 33 -6.13 -0.96 -0.32
C ALA A 33 -7.47 -0.72 -1.03
N ASP A 34 -7.97 0.52 -1.06
CA ASP A 34 -9.21 0.89 -1.77
C ASP A 34 -9.17 0.51 -3.27
N ARG A 35 -7.99 0.62 -3.90
CA ARG A 35 -7.82 0.26 -5.33
C ARG A 35 -7.70 -1.24 -5.56
N THR A 36 -7.28 -2.01 -4.56
CA THR A 36 -7.08 -3.46 -4.67
C THR A 36 -8.40 -4.19 -4.49
N GLU A 37 -9.21 -3.77 -3.50
CA GLU A 37 -10.52 -4.37 -3.27
C GLU A 37 -11.42 -4.26 -4.49
N ARG A 38 -11.51 -3.07 -5.10
CA ARG A 38 -12.31 -2.88 -6.33
C ARG A 38 -11.88 -3.79 -7.49
N LYS A 39 -10.58 -4.04 -7.65
CA LYS A 39 -10.05 -4.91 -8.72
C LYS A 39 -10.33 -6.38 -8.47
N VAL A 40 -10.25 -6.82 -7.21
CA VAL A 40 -10.52 -8.20 -6.82
C VAL A 40 -12.01 -8.52 -6.96
N TYR A 41 -12.90 -7.63 -6.49
CA TYR A 41 -14.35 -7.80 -6.69
C TYR A 41 -14.73 -7.85 -8.17
N ALA A 42 -14.22 -6.92 -8.99
CA ALA A 42 -14.50 -6.93 -10.43
C ALA A 42 -13.99 -8.20 -11.14
N LYS A 43 -12.86 -8.75 -10.69
CA LYS A 43 -12.31 -9.99 -11.23
C LYS A 43 -13.18 -11.20 -10.85
N ILE A 44 -13.61 -11.28 -9.60
CA ILE A 44 -14.47 -12.37 -9.11
C ILE A 44 -15.84 -12.32 -9.80
N GLU A 45 -16.46 -11.14 -9.92
CA GLU A 45 -17.75 -10.98 -10.61
C GLU A 45 -17.66 -11.34 -12.10
N ALA A 46 -16.55 -11.03 -12.76
CA ALA A 46 -16.30 -11.42 -14.15
C ALA A 46 -16.14 -12.95 -14.30
N GLU A 47 -15.45 -13.60 -13.37
CA GLU A 47 -15.29 -15.06 -13.34
C GLU A 47 -16.62 -15.78 -13.08
N GLU A 48 -17.47 -15.25 -12.20
CA GLU A 48 -18.82 -15.80 -11.95
C GLU A 48 -19.76 -15.58 -13.14
N ARG A 49 -19.77 -14.40 -13.76
CA ARG A 49 -20.57 -14.16 -14.98
C ARG A 49 -20.11 -15.03 -16.15
N ALA A 50 -18.81 -15.24 -16.32
CA ALA A 50 -18.28 -16.12 -17.36
C ALA A 50 -18.74 -17.57 -17.15
N LYS A 51 -18.75 -18.06 -15.90
CA LYS A 51 -19.28 -19.39 -15.56
C LYS A 51 -20.78 -19.49 -15.80
N LEU A 52 -21.52 -18.40 -15.61
CA LEU A 52 -22.96 -18.32 -15.82
C LEU A 52 -23.35 -18.01 -17.29
N GLY A 53 -22.37 -17.83 -18.19
CA GLY A 53 -22.64 -17.46 -19.59
C GLY A 53 -23.28 -16.08 -19.76
N LEU A 54 -23.19 -15.21 -18.74
CA LEU A 54 -23.77 -13.88 -18.75
C LEU A 54 -22.84 -12.88 -19.47
N PRO A 55 -23.39 -11.89 -20.19
CA PRO A 55 -22.60 -10.85 -20.83
C PRO A 55 -21.81 -10.04 -19.77
N PRO A 56 -20.62 -9.52 -20.13
CA PRO A 56 -19.78 -8.76 -19.20
C PRO A 56 -20.52 -7.55 -18.64
N ALA A 57 -20.27 -7.23 -17.36
CA ALA A 57 -20.88 -6.09 -16.68
C ALA A 57 -20.71 -4.82 -17.52
N ALA A 58 -21.79 -4.08 -17.74
CA ALA A 58 -21.72 -2.79 -18.40
C ALA A 58 -20.73 -1.89 -17.64
N LYS A 59 -19.76 -1.34 -18.39
CA LYS A 59 -18.81 -0.35 -17.88
C LYS A 59 -19.51 1.01 -17.94
N ASP A 60 -19.97 1.49 -16.78
CA ASP A 60 -20.32 2.90 -16.60
C ASP A 60 -19.05 3.74 -16.39
#